data_AF-A0A183JS44-F1
#
_entry.id   AF-A0A183JS44-F1
#
_cell.length_a   1.000
_cell.length_b   1.000
_cell.length_c   1.000
_cell.angle_alpha   90.00
_cell.angle_beta   90.00
_cell.angle_gamma   90.00
#
_symmetry.space_group_name_H-M   'P 1'
#
loop_
_entity.id
_entity.type
_entity.pdbx_description
1 polymer ?
#
loop_
_entity_poly.entity_id
_entity_poly.type
_entity_poly.pdbx_seq_one_letter_code
_entity_poly.pdbx_strand_id
1 'polypeptide(L)'
;MSTPISSLNSLFSFTSPAVKRLLGWKQGDEEEKWAEKAVDSLVKKLKKKKGALEALERALSNPGEPSECVTIPRSLDGRLQVSHRKGLPHVIYCRVWRWPDLQSHHELKPLDFCRFPFSAKENEVCINPYHYQRVESPGKCNCYCNNYSFVLILHYYVHFG
;
A
#
# COMPACT_ATOMS: atom_id res chain seq x y z
N MET A 1 -41.22 1.86 24.66
CA MET A 1 -40.28 0.73 24.55
C MET A 1 -40.06 0.49 23.07
N SER A 2 -38.99 1.06 22.51
CA SER A 2 -38.72 1.05 21.07
C SER A 2 -37.52 0.13 20.82
N THR A 3 -37.73 -0.90 20.01
CA THR A 3 -36.78 -1.97 19.70
C THR A 3 -35.57 -1.47 18.89
N PRO A 4 -34.36 -2.04 19.08
CA PRO A 4 -33.18 -1.65 18.31
C PRO A 4 -33.10 -2.45 17.00
N ILE A 5 -33.41 -1.80 15.87
CA ILE A 5 -33.10 -2.32 14.53
C ILE A 5 -31.73 -1.78 14.12
N SER A 6 -30.65 -2.38 14.62
CA SER A 6 -29.30 -2.04 14.16
C SER A 6 -28.31 -3.21 14.15
N SER A 7 -28.66 -4.38 14.71
CA SER A 7 -27.69 -5.47 14.91
C SER A 7 -27.70 -6.59 13.86
N LEU A 8 -28.61 -6.57 12.87
CA LEU A 8 -28.75 -7.69 11.91
C LEU A 8 -28.13 -7.47 10.53
N ASN A 9 -27.60 -6.27 10.23
CA ASN A 9 -26.94 -6.00 8.95
C ASN A 9 -25.49 -6.53 8.86
N SER A 10 -24.94 -7.07 9.95
CA SER A 10 -23.55 -7.53 10.03
C SER A 10 -23.35 -9.01 9.66
N LEU A 11 -24.42 -9.82 9.68
CA LEU A 11 -24.32 -11.28 9.62
C LEU A 11 -24.27 -11.91 8.21
N PHE A 12 -24.44 -11.12 7.15
CA PHE A 12 -24.42 -11.64 5.76
C PHE A 12 -23.65 -10.77 4.76
N SER A 13 -22.56 -10.13 5.18
CA SER A 13 -21.57 -9.68 4.19
C SER A 13 -20.87 -10.93 3.66
N PHE A 14 -21.40 -11.48 2.57
CA PHE A 14 -20.87 -12.63 1.84
C PHE A 14 -19.53 -12.25 1.17
N THR A 15 -18.51 -12.01 1.99
CA THR A 15 -17.15 -11.81 1.51
C THR A 15 -16.61 -13.16 1.04
N SER A 16 -16.04 -13.18 -0.16
CA SER A 16 -15.35 -14.37 -0.69
C SER A 16 -14.31 -14.86 0.33
N PRO A 17 -14.13 -16.17 0.56
CA PRO A 17 -13.11 -16.69 1.49
C PRO A 17 -11.71 -16.13 1.23
N ALA A 18 -11.35 -15.88 -0.03
CA ALA A 18 -10.12 -15.21 -0.41
C ALA A 18 -10.01 -13.77 0.11
N VAL A 19 -11.09 -13.00 0.11
CA VAL A 19 -11.12 -11.62 0.64
C VAL A 19 -10.87 -11.66 2.14
N LYS A 20 -11.52 -12.58 2.87
CA LYS A 20 -11.30 -12.77 4.30
C LYS A 20 -9.86 -13.13 4.63
N ARG A 21 -9.23 -14.03 3.86
CA ARG A 21 -7.81 -14.36 4.03
C ARG A 21 -6.90 -13.16 3.80
N LEU A 22 -7.11 -12.42 2.72
CA LEU A 22 -6.30 -11.25 2.40
C LEU A 22 -6.50 -10.09 3.39
N LEU A 23 -7.69 -9.94 3.96
CA LEU A 23 -7.96 -8.97 5.03
C LEU A 23 -7.31 -9.35 6.36
N GLY A 24 -7.01 -10.63 6.59
CA GLY A 24 -6.24 -11.08 7.77
C GLY A 24 -4.83 -10.49 7.85
N TRP A 25 -4.29 -9.98 6.74
CA TRP A 25 -2.99 -9.30 6.68
C TRP A 25 -3.09 -7.76 6.70
N LYS A 26 -4.30 -7.20 6.79
CA LYS A 26 -4.51 -5.74 6.83
C LYS A 26 -3.82 -5.14 8.05
N GLN A 27 -3.25 -3.95 7.88
CA GLN A 27 -2.65 -3.17 8.96
C GLN A 27 -3.60 -2.05 9.42
N GLY A 28 -3.68 -1.84 10.73
CA GLY A 28 -4.52 -0.82 11.40
C GLY A 28 -6.02 -1.11 11.32
N ASP A 29 -6.82 -0.40 12.13
CA ASP A 29 -8.28 -0.62 12.22
C ASP A 29 -9.11 0.41 11.46
N GLU A 30 -8.54 1.60 11.22
CA GLU A 30 -9.23 2.65 10.49
C GLU A 30 -9.57 2.23 9.05
N GLU A 31 -10.74 2.65 8.57
CA GLU A 31 -11.21 2.47 7.18
C GLU A 31 -11.46 1.01 6.71
N GLU A 32 -11.71 0.07 7.63
CA GLU A 32 -11.93 -1.35 7.35
C GLU A 32 -12.93 -1.64 6.21
N LYS A 33 -14.10 -1.00 6.23
CA LYS A 33 -15.14 -1.18 5.18
C LYS A 33 -14.68 -0.76 3.78
N TRP A 34 -13.79 0.23 3.68
CA TRP A 34 -13.26 0.64 2.39
C TRP A 34 -12.16 -0.32 1.92
N ALA A 35 -11.28 -0.75 2.82
CA ALA A 35 -10.25 -1.75 2.53
C ALA A 35 -10.87 -3.07 2.05
N GLU A 36 -11.97 -3.53 2.67
CA GLU A 36 -12.73 -4.69 2.23
C GLU A 36 -13.17 -4.57 0.76
N LYS A 37 -13.76 -3.43 0.37
CA LYS A 37 -14.16 -3.17 -1.03
C LYS A 37 -12.96 -3.13 -1.98
N ALA A 38 -11.82 -2.60 -1.55
CA ALA A 38 -10.60 -2.55 -2.34
C ALA A 38 -10.01 -3.94 -2.59
N VAL A 39 -9.99 -4.79 -1.56
CA VAL A 39 -9.52 -6.19 -1.62
C VAL A 39 -10.50 -7.04 -2.42
N ASP A 40 -11.81 -6.89 -2.23
CA ASP A 40 -12.83 -7.60 -3.03
C ASP A 40 -12.69 -7.28 -4.53
N SER A 41 -12.54 -6.00 -4.87
CA SER A 41 -12.31 -5.56 -6.24
C SER A 41 -11.01 -6.13 -6.83
N LEU A 42 -9.96 -6.27 -6.01
CA LEU A 42 -8.70 -6.88 -6.42
C LEU A 42 -8.85 -8.38 -6.67
N VAL A 43 -9.45 -9.12 -5.73
CA VAL A 43 -9.66 -10.56 -5.83
C VAL A 43 -10.43 -10.90 -7.11
N LYS A 44 -11.46 -10.12 -7.44
CA LYS A 44 -12.21 -10.27 -8.70
C LYS A 44 -11.34 -10.08 -9.95
N LYS A 45 -10.35 -9.19 -9.91
CA LYS A 45 -9.39 -9.00 -11.01
C LYS A 45 -8.37 -10.15 -11.07
N LEU A 46 -7.80 -10.54 -9.93
CA LEU A 46 -6.78 -11.59 -9.86
C LEU A 46 -7.33 -12.97 -10.21
N LYS A 47 -8.60 -13.26 -9.90
CA LYS A 47 -9.27 -14.50 -10.33
C LYS A 47 -9.32 -14.70 -11.85
N LYS A 48 -9.14 -13.63 -12.64
CA LYS A 48 -9.07 -13.71 -14.11
C LYS A 48 -7.67 -14.15 -14.61
N LYS A 49 -6.64 -14.08 -13.77
CA LYS A 49 -5.25 -14.43 -14.08
C LYS A 49 -4.84 -15.64 -13.24
N LYS A 50 -4.68 -16.79 -13.90
CA LYS A 50 -4.33 -18.07 -13.23
C LYS A 50 -3.07 -17.90 -12.37
N GLY A 51 -3.12 -18.30 -11.11
CA GLY A 51 -1.99 -18.25 -10.17
C GLY A 51 -1.70 -16.88 -9.54
N ALA A 52 -2.36 -15.80 -9.97
CA ALA A 52 -2.05 -14.46 -9.46
C ALA A 52 -2.55 -14.23 -8.02
N LEU A 53 -3.65 -14.87 -7.65
CA LEU A 53 -4.18 -14.79 -6.28
C LEU A 53 -3.29 -15.57 -5.31
N GLU A 54 -2.86 -16.76 -5.71
CA GLU A 54 -1.97 -17.63 -4.95
C GLU A 54 -0.58 -17.00 -4.78
N ALA A 55 -0.05 -16.35 -5.82
CA ALA A 55 1.19 -15.59 -5.74
C ALA A 55 1.09 -14.41 -4.75
N LEU A 56 -0.06 -13.73 -4.70
CA LEU A 56 -0.30 -12.67 -3.72
C LEU A 56 -0.40 -13.22 -2.29
N GLU A 57 -1.15 -14.31 -2.09
CA GLU A 57 -1.25 -14.97 -0.79
C GLU A 57 0.13 -15.42 -0.29
N ARG A 58 0.96 -16.02 -1.16
CA ARG A 58 2.34 -16.41 -0.83
C ARG A 58 3.21 -15.22 -0.43
N ALA A 59 3.10 -14.10 -1.15
CA ALA A 59 3.85 -12.89 -0.84
C ALA A 59 3.46 -12.30 0.52
N LEU A 60 2.17 -12.30 0.86
CA LEU A 60 1.67 -11.81 2.15
C LEU A 60 2.01 -12.73 3.32
N SER A 61 2.02 -14.05 3.12
CA SER A 61 2.31 -15.00 4.19
C SER A 61 3.79 -15.21 4.48
N ASN A 62 4.69 -14.91 3.54
CA ASN A 62 6.14 -15.08 3.67
C ASN A 62 6.89 -13.76 3.43
N PRO A 63 6.70 -12.76 4.31
CA PRO A 63 7.44 -11.51 4.20
C PRO A 63 8.95 -11.77 4.30
N GLY A 64 9.73 -11.21 3.37
CA GLY A 64 11.18 -11.39 3.30
C GLY A 64 11.64 -12.49 2.33
N GLU A 65 10.73 -13.35 1.87
CA GLU A 65 11.03 -14.29 0.79
C GLU A 65 10.80 -13.65 -0.59
N PRO A 66 11.61 -14.00 -1.61
CA PRO A 66 11.36 -13.59 -2.98
C PRO A 66 9.97 -14.03 -3.45
N SER A 67 9.20 -13.08 -3.98
CA SER A 67 7.86 -13.33 -4.52
C SER A 67 7.71 -12.74 -5.92
N GLU A 68 6.78 -13.29 -6.70
CA GLU A 68 6.55 -12.85 -8.07
C GLU A 68 5.73 -11.55 -8.14
N CYS A 69 5.77 -10.88 -9.29
CA CYS A 69 4.93 -9.70 -9.52
C CYS A 69 3.47 -10.13 -9.59
N VAL A 70 2.63 -9.47 -8.78
CA VAL A 70 1.18 -9.60 -8.88
C VAL A 70 0.67 -8.34 -9.57
N THR A 71 0.17 -8.47 -10.78
CA THR A 71 -0.17 -7.32 -11.63
C THR A 71 -1.66 -7.18 -11.89
N ILE A 72 -2.08 -5.94 -12.16
CA ILE A 72 -3.41 -5.62 -12.68
C ILE A 72 -3.29 -4.70 -13.92
N PRO A 73 -4.31 -4.66 -14.81
CA PRO A 73 -4.32 -3.72 -15.92
C PRO A 73 -4.25 -2.27 -15.44
N ARG A 74 -3.43 -1.46 -16.11
CA ARG A 74 -3.24 -0.03 -15.84
C ARG A 74 -4.33 0.80 -16.55
N SER A 75 -4.99 1.69 -15.82
CA SER A 75 -5.88 2.71 -16.41
C SER A 75 -5.07 3.76 -17.18
N LEU A 76 -5.69 4.47 -18.14
CA LEU A 76 -5.04 5.54 -18.92
C LEU A 76 -4.38 6.62 -18.04
N ASP A 77 -5.04 7.00 -16.94
CA ASP A 77 -4.53 7.97 -15.96
C ASP A 77 -3.74 7.33 -14.80
N GLY A 78 -3.55 6.01 -14.84
CA GLY A 78 -2.87 5.23 -13.79
C GLY A 78 -3.63 5.09 -12.48
N ARG A 79 -4.87 5.59 -12.36
CA ARG A 79 -5.65 5.55 -11.13
C ARG A 79 -6.64 4.38 -11.11
N LEU A 80 -6.85 3.82 -9.92
CA LEU A 80 -7.88 2.84 -9.61
C LEU A 80 -8.99 3.52 -8.81
N GLN A 81 -10.24 3.31 -9.21
CA GLN A 81 -11.43 3.78 -8.49
C GLN A 81 -12.01 2.65 -7.64
N VAL A 82 -12.16 2.89 -6.33
CA VAL A 82 -12.78 1.98 -5.37
C VAL A 82 -13.79 2.76 -4.54
N SER A 83 -15.08 2.40 -4.64
CA SER A 83 -16.17 2.99 -3.86
C SER A 83 -16.14 4.53 -3.83
N HIS A 84 -16.12 5.15 -5.02
CA HIS A 84 -16.05 6.61 -5.24
C HIS A 84 -14.72 7.30 -4.90
N ARG A 85 -13.72 6.59 -4.37
CA ARG A 85 -12.37 7.13 -4.14
C ARG A 85 -11.45 6.73 -5.27
N LYS A 86 -10.60 7.66 -5.74
CA LYS A 86 -9.56 7.41 -6.76
C LYS A 86 -8.19 7.46 -6.11
N GLY A 87 -7.35 6.48 -6.39
CA GLY A 87 -5.97 6.42 -5.89
C GLY A 87 -5.08 5.60 -6.80
N LEU A 88 -3.77 5.60 -6.55
CA LEU A 88 -2.84 4.77 -7.31
C LEU A 88 -2.87 3.34 -6.76
N PRO A 89 -2.95 2.30 -7.62
CA PRO A 89 -3.19 0.94 -7.16
C PRO A 89 -2.10 0.41 -6.23
N HIS A 90 -0.82 0.62 -6.56
CA HIS A 90 0.29 0.21 -5.69
C HIS A 90 0.27 0.91 -4.32
N VAL A 91 -0.09 2.20 -4.26
CA VAL A 91 -0.24 2.94 -2.99
C VAL A 91 -1.39 2.38 -2.16
N ILE A 92 -2.55 2.13 -2.78
CA ILE A 92 -3.73 1.58 -2.11
C ILE A 92 -3.37 0.27 -1.40
N TYR A 93 -2.76 -0.66 -2.13
CA TYR A 93 -2.48 -2.00 -1.60
C TYR A 93 -1.27 -2.04 -0.66
N CYS A 94 -0.26 -1.18 -0.84
CA CYS A 94 0.79 -0.99 0.18
C CYS A 94 0.23 -0.42 1.48
N ARG A 95 -0.76 0.50 1.40
CA ARG A 95 -1.42 1.05 2.59
C ARG A 95 -2.20 -0.02 3.35
N VAL A 96 -2.93 -0.87 2.62
CA VAL A 96 -3.73 -1.95 3.22
C VAL A 96 -2.85 -2.96 3.97
N TRP A 97 -1.73 -3.42 3.39
CA TRP A 97 -0.97 -4.56 3.94
C TRP A 97 0.35 -4.23 4.63
N ARG A 98 0.87 -3.00 4.53
CA ARG A 98 2.19 -2.66 5.12
C ARG A 98 2.20 -1.37 5.91
N TRP A 99 1.75 -0.26 5.31
CA TRP A 99 1.94 1.08 5.87
C TRP A 99 0.62 1.85 5.88
N PRO A 100 -0.22 1.70 6.92
CA PRO A 100 -1.53 2.36 6.97
C PRO A 100 -1.41 3.89 6.95
N ASP A 101 -0.28 4.42 7.41
CA ASP A 101 0.07 5.84 7.46
C ASP A 101 0.73 6.36 6.17
N LEU A 102 0.86 5.54 5.12
CA LEU A 102 1.45 5.94 3.83
C LEU A 102 0.63 7.08 3.20
N GLN A 103 1.23 8.26 3.00
CA GLN A 103 0.50 9.43 2.54
C GLN A 103 0.44 9.52 1.02
N SER A 104 1.56 9.28 0.34
CA SER A 104 1.67 9.48 -1.11
C SER A 104 2.61 8.48 -1.78
N HIS A 105 2.56 8.45 -3.12
CA HIS A 105 3.45 7.62 -3.94
C HIS A 105 4.92 8.04 -3.88
N HIS A 106 5.23 9.26 -3.44
CA HIS A 106 6.62 9.71 -3.26
C HIS A 106 7.33 8.98 -2.12
N GLU A 107 6.58 8.35 -1.20
CA GLU A 107 7.11 7.50 -0.14
C GLU A 107 7.35 6.06 -0.60
N LEU A 108 7.13 5.72 -1.88
CA LEU A 108 7.37 4.38 -2.41
C LEU A 108 8.40 4.41 -3.53
N LYS A 109 9.41 3.55 -3.42
CA LYS A 109 10.28 3.18 -4.55
C LYS A 109 10.12 1.71 -4.88
N PRO A 110 10.06 1.32 -6.16
CA PRO A 110 10.12 -0.09 -6.52
C PRO A 110 11.47 -0.69 -6.16
N LEU A 111 11.49 -1.99 -5.89
CA LEU A 111 12.72 -2.79 -5.81
C LEU A 111 13.17 -3.21 -7.21
N ASP A 112 14.47 -3.42 -7.39
CA ASP A 112 15.08 -3.67 -8.71
C ASP A 112 14.54 -4.94 -9.39
N PHE A 113 14.10 -5.94 -8.63
CA PHE A 113 13.53 -7.17 -9.16
C PHE A 113 12.05 -7.05 -9.58
N CYS A 114 11.40 -5.90 -9.31
CA CYS A 114 10.03 -5.66 -9.75
C CYS A 114 10.01 -5.42 -11.26
N ARG A 115 9.42 -6.35 -12.02
CA ARG A 115 9.34 -6.27 -13.49
C ARG A 115 8.28 -5.29 -14.00
N PHE A 116 7.25 -5.00 -13.20
CA PHE A 116 6.13 -4.14 -13.59
C PHE A 116 5.89 -3.01 -12.58
N PRO A 117 6.90 -2.20 -12.23
CA PRO A 117 6.72 -1.14 -11.26
C PRO A 117 5.81 -0.05 -11.84
N PHE A 118 5.11 0.70 -10.97
CA PHE A 118 4.23 1.77 -11.44
C PHE A 118 4.94 2.80 -12.34
N SER A 119 6.23 3.06 -12.10
CA SER A 119 7.06 3.98 -12.89
C SER A 119 7.34 3.52 -14.32
N ALA A 120 7.25 2.22 -14.63
CA ALA A 120 7.58 1.67 -15.95
C ALA A 120 6.58 2.06 -17.05
N LYS A 121 5.40 2.59 -16.69
CA LYS A 121 4.36 3.04 -17.66
C LYS A 121 3.86 1.95 -18.62
N GLU A 122 4.02 0.69 -18.24
CA GLU A 122 3.50 -0.48 -18.96
C GLU A 122 1.98 -0.64 -18.86
N ASN A 123 1.43 -1.53 -19.69
CA ASN A 123 0.00 -1.89 -19.68
C ASN A 123 -0.46 -2.57 -18.39
N GLU A 124 0.47 -3.16 -17.64
CA GLU A 124 0.24 -3.80 -16.35
C GLU A 124 1.01 -3.06 -15.24
N VAL A 125 0.47 -3.08 -14.02
CA VAL A 125 1.11 -2.52 -12.83
C VAL A 125 1.15 -3.55 -11.71
N CYS A 126 2.32 -3.76 -11.12
CA CYS A 126 2.53 -4.59 -9.94
C CYS A 126 1.94 -3.92 -8.70
N ILE A 127 1.14 -4.68 -7.96
CA ILE A 127 0.52 -4.28 -6.69
C ILE A 127 1.02 -5.10 -5.50
N ASN A 128 1.99 -6.00 -5.71
CA ASN A 128 2.62 -6.74 -4.62
C ASN A 128 3.32 -5.75 -3.68
N PRO A 129 2.89 -5.62 -2.41
CA PRO A 129 3.41 -4.59 -1.53
C PRO A 129 4.88 -4.82 -1.15
N TYR A 130 5.40 -6.05 -1.27
CA TYR A 130 6.82 -6.38 -1.04
C TYR A 130 7.72 -6.11 -2.24
N HIS A 131 7.16 -5.64 -3.37
CA HIS A 131 7.93 -5.15 -4.52
C HIS A 131 8.24 -3.66 -4.44
N TYR A 132 7.83 -3.02 -3.35
CA TYR A 132 8.09 -1.62 -3.05
C TYR A 132 8.78 -1.50 -1.69
N GLN A 133 9.66 -0.52 -1.57
CA GLN A 133 10.24 -0.09 -0.31
C GLN A 133 9.73 1.30 0.03
N ARG A 134 9.54 1.56 1.33
CA ARG A 134 9.17 2.88 1.82
C ARG A 134 10.41 3.76 1.86
N VAL A 135 10.28 5.00 1.41
CA VAL A 135 11.31 6.02 1.45
C VAL A 135 10.76 7.31 2.04
N GLU A 136 11.64 8.20 2.47
CA GLU A 136 11.25 9.54 2.89
C GLU A 136 10.75 10.36 1.69
N SER A 137 9.65 11.11 1.89
CA SER A 137 9.13 12.03 0.86
C SER A 137 10.13 13.18 0.63
N PRO A 138 10.47 13.53 -0.63
CA PRO A 138 11.45 14.59 -0.97
C PRO A 138 11.13 16.03 -0.50
N GLY A 139 10.12 16.24 0.34
CA GLY A 139 9.72 17.56 0.84
C GLY A 139 9.32 17.59 2.32
N LYS A 140 9.40 16.45 3.02
CA LYS A 140 9.43 16.47 4.48
C LYS A 140 10.87 16.74 4.89
N CYS A 141 11.29 18.00 4.79
CA CYS A 141 12.47 18.47 5.50
C CYS A 141 12.30 18.05 6.96
N ASN A 142 13.06 17.04 7.39
CA ASN A 142 13.33 16.86 8.80
C ASN A 142 14.21 18.05 9.19
N CYS A 143 13.58 19.14 9.64
CA CYS A 143 14.24 20.27 10.30
C CYS A 143 14.95 19.84 11.61
N TYR A 144 15.15 18.54 11.85
CA TYR A 144 15.86 17.96 12.99
C TYR A 144 17.21 17.32 12.63
N CYS A 145 17.68 17.43 11.39
CA CYS A 145 19.02 16.98 11.02
C CYS A 145 19.87 18.13 10.46
N ASN A 146 20.15 19.15 11.28
CA ASN A 146 21.33 20.01 11.09
C ASN A 146 21.84 20.71 12.36
N ASN A 147 21.59 20.18 13.56
CA ASN A 147 22.24 20.73 14.77
C ASN A 147 23.65 20.19 15.03
N TYR A 148 24.13 19.17 14.31
CA TYR A 148 25.54 18.73 14.45
C TYR A 148 26.51 19.40 13.49
N SER A 149 26.05 19.89 12.33
CA SER A 149 26.92 20.61 11.38
C SER A 149 27.00 22.10 11.70
N PHE A 150 25.90 22.73 12.11
CA PHE A 150 25.90 24.16 12.45
C PHE A 150 26.66 24.49 13.74
N VAL A 151 26.63 23.60 14.74
CA VAL A 151 27.38 23.81 16.00
C VAL A 151 28.88 23.71 15.76
N LEU A 152 29.36 22.81 14.90
CA LEU A 152 30.78 22.72 14.56
C LEU A 152 31.27 23.96 13.77
N ILE A 153 30.43 24.51 12.90
CA ILE A 153 30.77 25.73 12.14
C ILE A 153 30.80 26.97 13.05
N LEU A 154 29.88 27.09 14.00
CA LEU A 154 29.92 28.19 14.99
C LEU A 154 31.08 28.04 15.99
N HIS A 155 31.38 26.82 16.44
CA HIS A 155 32.51 26.60 17.37
C HIS A 155 33.86 26.87 16.70
N TYR A 156 33.99 26.61 15.40
CA TYR A 156 35.19 26.97 14.63
C TYR A 156 35.36 28.49 14.48
N TYR A 157 34.26 29.24 14.29
CA TYR A 157 34.29 30.70 14.14
C TYR A 157 34.52 31.46 15.44
N VAL A 158 34.09 30.94 16.59
CA VAL A 158 34.28 31.60 17.90
C VAL A 158 35.69 31.37 18.48
N HIS A 159 36.41 30.33 18.03
CA HIS A 159 37.71 29.97 18.59
C HIS A 159 38.92 30.39 17.74
N PHE A 160 38.70 30.85 16.51
CA PHE A 160 39.75 31.28 15.56
C PHE A 160 39.47 32.66 14.92
N GLY A 161 38.60 33.47 15.52
CA GLY A 161 38.35 34.87 15.17
C GLY A 161 38.88 35.82 16.23
#